data_AF-A0A2V9AJE0-F1
#
_entry.id   AF-A0A2V9AJE0-F1
#
_cell.length_a   1.000
_cell.length_b   1.000
_cell.length_c   1.000
_cell.angle_alpha   90.00
_cell.angle_beta   90.00
_cell.angle_gamma   90.00
#
_symmetry.space_group_name_H-M   'P 1'
#
loop_
_entity.id
_entity.type
_entity.pdbx_description
1 polymer ?
#
loop_
_entity_poly.entity_id
_entity_poly.type
_entity_poly.pdbx_seq_one_letter_code
_entity_poly.pdbx_strand_id
1 'polypeptide(L)' 'MKSAFEPWIGQAVVVQLKLGQTKLSLRGTLVKDRSDALLVRPEVGSDVEIPKAKILAIEEAGRCSRAVCHALWPLN' A
#
# COMPACT_ATOMS: atom_id res chain seq x y z
N MET A 1 23.26 0.05 1.88
CA MET A 1 22.43 -0.51 0.79
C MET A 1 21.30 0.47 0.54
N LYS A 2 21.02 0.84 -0.71
CA LYS A 2 19.78 1.55 -1.05
C LYS A 2 18.61 0.64 -0.73
N SER A 3 17.60 1.15 -0.04
CA SER A 3 16.45 0.31 0.29
C SER A 3 15.56 0.17 -0.93
N ALA A 4 15.15 -1.06 -1.24
CA ALA A 4 14.23 -1.34 -2.34
C ALA A 4 12.86 -0.67 -2.17
N PHE A 5 12.55 -0.19 -0.95
CA PHE A 5 11.28 0.42 -0.59
C PHE A 5 11.30 1.96 -0.61
N GLU A 6 12.48 2.59 -0.66
CA GLU A 6 12.60 4.05 -0.74
C GLU A 6 11.79 4.67 -1.89
N PRO A 7 11.78 4.11 -3.12
CA PRO A 7 11.01 4.68 -4.24
C PRO A 7 9.50 4.69 -4.02
N TRP A 8 9.00 3.86 -3.09
CA TRP A 8 7.58 3.70 -2.82
C TRP A 8 7.06 4.66 -1.75
N ILE A 9 7.95 5.35 -1.03
CA ILE A 9 7.56 6.32 0.01
C ILE A 9 6.72 7.44 -0.61
N GLY A 10 5.55 7.70 -0.02
CA GLY A 10 4.55 8.65 -0.49
C GLY A 10 3.63 8.13 -1.58
N GLN A 11 3.86 6.93 -2.13
CA GLN A 11 3.01 6.33 -3.15
C GLN A 11 1.83 5.57 -2.53
N ALA A 12 0.70 5.56 -3.24
CA ALA A 12 -0.40 4.67 -2.94
C ALA A 12 -0.03 3.25 -3.40
N VAL A 13 -0.09 2.30 -2.49
CA VAL A 13 0.36 0.92 -2.69
C VAL A 13 -0.65 -0.08 -2.18
N VAL A 14 -0.60 -1.29 -2.76
CA VAL A 14 -1.19 -2.50 -2.20
C VAL A 14 -0.06 -3.37 -1.71
N VAL A 15 -0.02 -3.63 -0.40
CA VAL A 15 0.97 -4.49 0.23
C VAL A 15 0.36 -5.88 0.42
N GLN A 16 0.95 -6.88 -0.21
CA GLN A 16 0.60 -8.28 -0.06
C GLN A 16 1.36 -8.88 1.14
N LEU A 17 0.64 -9.46 2.09
CA LEU A 17 1.16 -9.96 3.35
C LEU A 17 0.87 -11.45 3.52
N LYS A 18 1.77 -12.16 4.21
CA LYS A 18 1.55 -13.54 4.67
C LYS A 18 1.40 -13.59 6.19
N LEU A 19 0.21 -13.93 6.66
CA LEU A 19 -0.07 -14.18 8.07
C LEU A 19 -0.37 -15.67 8.26
N GLY A 20 0.66 -16.44 8.59
CA GLY A 20 0.56 -17.90 8.69
C GLY A 20 0.24 -18.52 7.33
N GLN A 21 -0.94 -19.12 7.20
CA GLN A 21 -1.43 -19.70 5.94
C GLN A 21 -2.32 -18.74 5.14
N THR A 22 -2.68 -17.59 5.71
CA THR A 22 -3.56 -16.61 5.07
C THR A 22 -2.75 -15.54 4.36
N LYS A 23 -3.18 -15.15 3.15
CA LYS A 23 -2.69 -13.96 2.44
C LYS A 23 -3.65 -12.81 2.67
N LEU A 24 -3.12 -11.64 3.00
CA LEU A 24 -3.89 -10.40 3.14
C LEU A 24 -3.31 -9.33 2.23
N SER A 25 -4.19 -8.49 1.70
CA SER A 25 -3.80 -7.33 0.90
C SER A 25 -4.20 -6.06 1.67
N LEU A 26 -3.23 -5.21 1.99
CA LEU A 26 -3.46 -3.92 2.63
C LEU A 26 -3.26 -2.80 1.61
N ARG A 27 -4.30 -1.99 1.38
CA ARG A 27 -4.21 -0.79 0.55
C ARG A 27 -3.96 0.44 1.42
N GLY A 28 -3.02 1.29 1.01
CA GLY A 28 -2.71 2.52 1.73
C GLY A 28 -1.55 3.28 1.09
N THR A 29 -1.03 4.29 1.78
CA THR A 29 0.16 5.03 1.37
C THR A 29 1.36 4.52 2.16
N LEU A 30 2.47 4.21 1.48
CA LEU A 30 3.71 3.90 2.18
C LEU A 30 4.28 5.19 2.78
N VAL A 31 4.31 5.30 4.10
CA VAL A 31 4.73 6.54 4.80
C VAL A 31 6.23 6.54 5.05
N LYS A 32 6.77 5.40 5.48
CA LYS A 32 8.18 5.31 5.88
C LYS A 32 8.70 3.90 5.72
N ASP A 33 9.95 3.82 5.27
CA ASP A 33 10.75 2.62 5.35
C ASP A 33 11.63 2.66 6.61
N ARG A 34 11.48 1.67 7.49
CA ARG A 34 12.32 1.47 8.68
C ARG A 34 13.23 0.27 8.45
N SER A 35 14.16 0.02 9.38
CA SER A 35 15.12 -1.07 9.23
C SER A 35 14.46 -2.43 8.94
N ASP A 36 13.47 -2.82 9.74
CA ASP A 36 12.81 -4.14 9.71
C ASP A 36 11.32 -4.09 9.36
N ALA A 37 10.73 -2.90 9.26
CA ALA A 37 9.30 -2.71 9.03
C ALA A 37 9.00 -1.57 8.05
N LEU A 38 7.81 -1.62 7.44
CA LEU A 38 7.23 -0.54 6.65
C LEU A 38 6.07 0.08 7.42
N LEU A 39 5.99 1.41 7.42
CA LEU A 39 4.85 2.14 7.95
C LEU A 39 3.90 2.45 6.80
N VAL A 40 2.67 1.94 6.89
CA VAL A 40 1.62 2.13 5.89
C VAL A 40 0.46 2.88 6.51
N ARG A 41 0.00 3.94 5.87
CA ARG A 41 -1.21 4.67 6.24
C ARG A 41 -2.38 4.16 5.41
N PRO A 42 -3.30 3.36 5.98
CA PRO A 42 -4.51 2.95 5.28
C PRO A 42 -5.42 4.17 5.00
N GLU A 43 -6.36 4.02 4.07
CA GLU A 43 -7.34 5.08 3.74
C GLU A 43 -8.26 5.42 4.92
N VAL A 44 -8.48 4.45 5.80
CA VAL A 44 -9.29 4.59 7.01
C VAL A 44 -8.53 3.99 8.19
N GLY A 45 -8.48 4.73 9.31
CA GLY A 45 -7.84 4.29 10.54
C GLY A 45 -6.47 4.90 10.77
N SER A 46 -5.67 4.23 11.59
CA SER A 46 -4.34 4.69 12.01
C SER A 46 -3.23 4.02 11.20
N ASP A 47 -2.03 4.60 11.27
CA ASP A 47 -0.84 4.03 10.64
C ASP A 47 -0.55 2.63 11.18
N VAL A 48 -0.25 1.72 10.26
CA VAL A 48 0.03 0.32 10.54
C VAL A 48 1.50 0.05 10.25
N GLU A 49 2.19 -0.53 11.23
CA GLU A 49 3.56 -1.00 11.06
C GLU A 49 3.56 -2.47 10.63
N ILE A 50 4.27 -2.76 9.55
CA ILE A 50 4.28 -4.07 8.88
C ILE A 50 5.71 -4.60 8.84
N PRO A 51 6.01 -5.74 9.49
CA PRO A 51 7.33 -6.35 9.40
C PRO A 51 7.65 -6.79 7.96
N LYS A 52 8.84 -6.44 7.46
CA LYS A 52 9.30 -6.81 6.11
C LYS A 52 9.31 -8.31 5.87
N ALA A 53 9.54 -9.10 6.93
CA ALA A 53 9.49 -10.56 6.90
C ALA A 53 8.09 -11.13 6.55
N LYS A 54 7.04 -10.31 6.65
CA LYS A 54 5.66 -10.70 6.32
C LYS A 54 5.23 -10.22 4.93
N ILE A 55 6.03 -9.36 4.28
CA ILE A 55 5.71 -8.78 2.98
C ILE A 55 6.05 -9.78 1.89
N LEU A 56 5.07 -10.10 1.05
CA LEU A 56 5.23 -10.92 -0.13
C LEU A 56 5.52 -10.08 -1.37
N ALA A 57 4.79 -8.97 -1.51
CA ALA A 57 4.91 -8.06 -2.65
C ALA A 57 4.36 -6.67 -2.30
N ILE A 58 4.81 -5.66 -3.04
CA ILE A 58 4.23 -4.32 -3.04
C ILE A 58 3.88 -3.99 -4.48
N GLU A 59 2.64 -3.55 -4.68
CA GLU A 59 2.08 -3.20 -5.97
C GLU A 59 1.62 -1.74 -5.93
N GLU A 60 1.62 -1.06 -7.08
CA GLU A 60 1.03 0.27 -7.17
C GLU A 60 -0.49 0.17 -7.00
N ALA A 61 -1.05 0.91 -6.04
CA ALA A 61 -2.50 1.02 -5.94
C ALA A 61 -2.96 1.97 -7.05
N GLY A 62 -3.68 1.44 -8.04
CA GLY A 62 -4.33 2.25 -9.06
C GLY A 62 -5.05 3.44 -8.42
N ARG A 63 -4.66 4.65 -8.81
CA ARG A 63 -5.32 5.89 -8.38
C ARG A 63 -6.66 5.96 -9.10
N CYS A 64 -7.80 5.69 -8.41
CA CYS A 64 -8.97 6.51 -8.76
C CYS A 64 -8.73 7.85 -8.09
N SER A 65 -8.11 8.78 -8.82
CA SER A 65 -8.25 10.18 -8.46
C SER A 65 -9.76 10.46 -8.45
N ARG A 66 -10.27 11.07 -7.39
CA ARG A 66 -11.67 11.55 -7.33
C ARG A 66 -12.04 12.49 -8.49
N ALA A 67 -11.07 12.94 -9.28
CA ALA A 67 -11.26 13.67 -10.53
C ALA A 67 -11.69 12.80 -11.73
N VAL A 68 -11.45 11.48 -11.71
CA VAL A 68 -11.76 10.57 -12.85
C VAL A 68 -13.03 9.75 -12.62
N CYS A 69 -13.40 9.50 -11.35
CA CYS A 69 -14.61 8.74 -11.02
C CYS A 69 -15.94 9.50 -11.30
N HIS A 70 -15.94 10.76 -11.78
CA HIS A 70 -17.17 11.48 -12.21
C HIS A 70 -17.39 11.52 -13.73
N ALA A 71 -16.48 10.95 -14.53
CA ALA A 71 -16.56 10.95 -15.99
C ALA A 71 -16.91 9.59 -16.61
N LEU A 72 -17.06 8.55 -15.79
CA LEU A 72 -17.36 7.18 -16.24
C LEU A 72 -18.44 6.56 -15.35
N TRP A 73 -19.70 7.02 -15.52
CA TRP A 73 -20.95 6.23 -15.56
C TRP A 73 -22.20 7.07 -15.18
N PRO A 74 -23.39 6.93 -15.81
CA PRO A 74 -23.73 6.12 -16.98
C PRO A 74 -23.98 6.98 -18.23
N LEU A 75 -23.51 6.51 -19.38
CA LEU A 75 -24.26 6.73 -20.62
C LEU A 75 -25.36 5.67 -20.63
N ASN A 76 -26.57 6.07 -20.26
CA ASN A 76 -27.82 5.42 -20.66
C ASN A 76 -28.56 6.37 -21.60
#